data_AF-A0A6V7PGX8-F1
#
_entry.id   AF-A0A6V7PGX8-F1
#
_cell.length_a   1.000
_cell.length_b   1.000
_cell.length_c   1.000
_cell.angle_alpha   90.00
_cell.angle_beta   90.00
_cell.angle_gamma   90.00
#
_symmetry.space_group_name_H-M   'P 1'
#
loop_
_entity.id
_entity.type
_entity.pdbx_description
1 polymer ?
#
loop_
_entity_poly.entity_id
_entity_poly.type
_entity_poly.pdbx_seq_one_letter_code
_entity_poly.pdbx_strand_id
1 'polypeptide(L)'
;MASLLMEQQEKLRRVVDDGRFRAQGLLSDLHASPSSSSSAADPVRVHVEPVERSDLPALLGSDNVAVSKFLTVLSHDCLQISRLSQFVTTPNLPFQILKSAPYASRNLYRQLLLFGHRSSPHEVLLEGEPQKAFGQSLSLFIELYETVSETTVVLGNLLQQLNAIYSLHDNVRPLNSFKSFNFRTVFESFGDGLAIFLVLDEIVKENNNIKSYLALYARMLNKVKTEANNFVMIIEDLDLLDQVVGNLEKLFEFGFFKRLTQMESPWQASLNLVRCNKKFLDACCSCFHDSLSELLLRIDSWKELPFDRRKILHNVALLLFSVHLSAEALDKKYGKLIMVVFQSVPVVYVEGGKRIILFDVLKSQCPQALSSWSPLREASKDLVLMKRNYLKRLSEMHSRDWQAIKDALSCWAVSFQSIVHPSSEILSEEWVRLLMKQIMQGAVLADRLHMLVLSMLDLHALLEIPLRKEKVKSLCHMIVSLKIIGDIFEMKGPGIIRSLPHVINIIQADIEQFILPFKSKLQYEIAKWSQATKMGFLSSLTRGGKEMDTKLTDSLSLVLVSLQLLEAGGSYKRQLLFSITMDVLQSIVS
;
A
#
# COMPACT_ATOMS: atom_id res chain seq x y z
N MET A 1 -18.34 -40.67 -29.78
CA MET A 1 -18.25 -39.37 -29.09
C MET A 1 -17.23 -39.39 -27.93
N ALA A 2 -17.27 -40.36 -27.02
CA ALA A 2 -16.30 -40.48 -25.93
C ALA A 2 -14.84 -40.73 -26.36
N SER A 3 -14.59 -41.53 -27.42
CA SER A 3 -13.21 -41.75 -27.89
C SER A 3 -12.59 -40.52 -28.56
N LEU A 4 -13.40 -39.69 -29.21
CA LEU A 4 -12.96 -38.44 -29.84
C LEU A 4 -12.53 -37.41 -28.77
N LEU A 5 -13.29 -37.33 -27.67
CA LEU A 5 -12.97 -36.48 -26.51
C LEU A 5 -11.69 -36.95 -25.81
N MET A 6 -11.50 -38.26 -25.61
CA MET A 6 -10.25 -38.80 -25.06
C MET A 6 -9.05 -38.55 -25.98
N GLU A 7 -9.22 -38.68 -27.29
CA GLU A 7 -8.15 -38.40 -28.25
C GLU A 7 -7.77 -36.91 -28.27
N GLN A 8 -8.74 -36.01 -28.16
CA GLN A 8 -8.47 -34.57 -28.04
C GLN A 8 -7.78 -34.22 -26.71
N GLN A 9 -8.19 -34.85 -25.61
CA GLN A 9 -7.58 -34.64 -24.28
C GLN A 9 -6.14 -35.17 -24.23
N GLU A 10 -5.86 -36.32 -24.88
CA GLU A 10 -4.52 -36.88 -25.01
C GLU A 10 -3.62 -36.03 -25.93
N LYS A 11 -4.16 -35.48 -27.02
CA LYS A 11 -3.44 -34.50 -27.86
C LYS A 11 -3.10 -33.24 -27.08
N LEU A 12 -4.05 -32.71 -26.30
CA LEU A 12 -3.81 -31.55 -25.45
C LEU A 12 -2.75 -31.82 -24.40
N ARG A 13 -2.80 -33.00 -23.76
CA ARG A 13 -1.80 -33.45 -22.78
C ARG A 13 -0.40 -33.50 -23.39
N ARG A 14 -0.24 -34.09 -24.58
CA ARG A 14 1.06 -34.16 -25.27
C ARG A 14 1.58 -32.78 -25.65
N VAL A 15 0.73 -31.86 -26.08
CA VAL A 15 1.12 -30.47 -26.37
C VAL A 15 1.56 -29.74 -25.10
N VAL A 16 0.87 -29.96 -23.98
CA VAL A 16 1.24 -29.39 -22.68
C VAL A 16 2.55 -29.98 -22.16
N ASP A 17 2.72 -31.30 -22.26
CA ASP A 17 3.94 -31.99 -21.83
C ASP A 17 5.14 -31.57 -22.70
N ASP A 18 4.98 -31.53 -24.01
CA ASP A 18 6.02 -31.06 -24.94
C ASP A 18 6.33 -29.57 -24.77
N GLY A 19 5.32 -28.74 -24.50
CA GLY A 19 5.50 -27.33 -24.12
C GLY A 19 6.26 -27.18 -22.79
N ARG A 20 5.98 -28.03 -21.80
CA ARG A 20 6.68 -28.07 -20.51
C ARG A 20 8.14 -28.49 -20.69
N PHE A 21 8.41 -29.51 -21.51
CA PHE A 21 9.77 -29.93 -21.83
C PHE A 21 10.55 -28.86 -22.59
N ARG A 22 9.92 -28.15 -23.55
CA ARG A 22 10.55 -27.03 -24.25
C ARG A 22 10.81 -25.84 -23.33
N ALA A 23 9.89 -25.51 -22.44
CA ALA A 23 10.11 -24.46 -21.44
C ALA A 23 11.24 -24.84 -20.46
N GLN A 24 11.32 -26.11 -20.04
CA GLN A 24 12.43 -26.63 -19.23
C GLN A 24 13.75 -26.66 -20.01
N GLY A 25 13.72 -26.96 -21.31
CA GLY A 25 14.87 -26.89 -22.21
C GLY A 25 15.41 -25.47 -22.35
N LEU A 26 14.53 -24.48 -22.62
CA LEU A 26 14.91 -23.06 -22.63
C LEU A 26 15.47 -22.59 -21.28
N LEU A 27 14.94 -23.08 -20.17
CA LEU A 27 15.46 -22.81 -18.83
C LEU A 27 16.83 -23.48 -18.57
N SER A 28 17.15 -24.56 -19.28
CA SER A 28 18.40 -25.33 -19.16
C SER A 28 19.50 -24.85 -20.10
N ASP A 29 19.14 -24.38 -21.31
CA ASP A 29 20.07 -23.89 -22.34
C ASP A 29 20.70 -22.54 -21.99
N LEU A 30 20.15 -21.83 -21.00
CA LEU A 30 20.76 -20.64 -20.38
C LEU A 30 22.09 -20.94 -19.64
N HIS A 31 22.50 -22.20 -19.55
CA HIS A 31 23.82 -22.61 -19.08
C HIS A 31 24.94 -22.37 -20.10
N ALA A 32 24.61 -22.19 -21.39
CA ALA A 32 25.57 -21.77 -22.42
C ALA A 32 25.57 -20.24 -22.53
N SER A 33 26.76 -19.63 -22.69
CA SER A 33 26.99 -18.18 -22.72
C SER A 33 25.91 -17.37 -23.46
N PRO A 34 25.55 -16.17 -22.98
CA PRO A 34 24.49 -15.36 -23.58
C PRO A 34 24.99 -14.70 -24.87
N SER A 35 24.90 -15.40 -25.99
CA SER A 35 24.92 -14.77 -27.30
C SER A 35 23.59 -14.04 -27.52
N SER A 36 23.61 -12.75 -27.17
CA SER A 36 22.83 -11.66 -27.74
C SER A 36 21.81 -12.03 -28.84
N SER A 37 20.57 -12.21 -28.44
CA SER A 37 19.39 -11.80 -29.22
C SER A 37 18.29 -11.31 -28.28
N SER A 38 18.66 -10.48 -27.30
CA SER A 38 17.69 -9.57 -26.70
C SER A 38 17.33 -8.57 -27.78
N SER A 39 16.21 -8.78 -28.48
CA SER A 39 15.49 -7.69 -29.14
C SER A 39 15.05 -6.76 -28.02
N ALA A 40 15.97 -5.89 -27.60
CA ALA A 40 15.76 -4.89 -26.59
C ALA A 40 14.76 -3.86 -27.12
N ALA A 41 13.81 -3.52 -26.25
CA ALA A 41 12.89 -2.40 -26.33
C ALA A 41 11.79 -2.54 -27.39
N ASP A 42 10.62 -3.01 -26.96
CA ASP A 42 9.42 -2.30 -27.35
C ASP A 42 9.48 -0.93 -26.63
N PRO A 43 9.71 0.19 -27.34
CA PRO A 43 9.85 1.51 -26.73
C PRO A 43 8.53 2.02 -26.14
N VAL A 44 7.41 1.33 -26.41
CA VAL A 44 6.07 1.71 -25.99
C VAL A 44 5.56 0.71 -24.96
N ARG A 45 5.79 0.97 -23.68
CA ARG A 45 5.07 0.28 -22.61
C ARG A 45 3.69 0.91 -22.45
N VAL A 46 2.65 0.16 -22.79
CA VAL A 46 1.27 0.60 -22.59
C VAL A 46 0.89 0.36 -21.12
N HIS A 47 0.79 1.44 -20.35
CA HIS A 47 0.24 1.41 -19.00
C HIS A 47 -1.24 1.82 -19.05
N VAL A 48 -2.11 0.97 -18.52
CA VAL A 48 -3.56 1.23 -18.49
C VAL A 48 -4.04 1.13 -17.07
N GLU A 49 -4.58 2.23 -16.57
CA GLU A 49 -5.32 2.31 -15.33
C GLU A 49 -6.74 2.79 -15.64
N PRO A 50 -7.79 2.13 -15.13
CA PRO A 50 -9.15 2.64 -15.26
C PRO A 50 -9.29 3.96 -14.49
N VAL A 51 -9.44 5.07 -15.23
CA VAL A 51 -9.57 6.40 -14.63
C VAL A 51 -11.04 6.73 -14.36
N GLU A 52 -11.35 7.08 -13.11
CA GLU A 52 -12.64 7.63 -12.73
C GLU A 52 -12.61 9.16 -12.78
N ARG A 53 -13.47 9.74 -13.64
CA ARG A 53 -13.60 11.20 -13.80
C ARG A 53 -14.73 11.80 -12.98
N SER A 54 -15.62 10.97 -12.45
CA SER A 54 -16.76 11.43 -11.67
C SER A 54 -16.33 11.90 -10.28
N ASP A 55 -16.92 13.00 -9.82
CA ASP A 55 -16.68 13.52 -8.47
C ASP A 55 -17.33 12.64 -7.40
N LEU A 56 -16.85 12.78 -6.16
CA LEU A 56 -17.37 12.02 -5.00
C LEU A 56 -18.89 12.13 -4.82
N PRO A 57 -19.51 13.33 -4.90
CA PRO A 57 -20.97 13.45 -4.72
C PRO A 57 -21.78 12.74 -5.80
N ALA A 58 -21.25 12.64 -7.02
CA ALA A 58 -21.91 11.94 -8.11
C ALA A 58 -21.88 10.41 -7.91
N LEU A 59 -20.78 9.88 -7.37
CA LEU A 59 -20.59 8.46 -7.10
C LEU A 59 -21.31 7.97 -5.85
N LEU A 60 -21.47 8.85 -4.86
CA LEU A 60 -22.09 8.55 -3.57
C LEU A 60 -23.51 9.14 -3.45
N GLY A 61 -24.12 9.47 -4.58
CA GLY A 61 -25.48 9.99 -4.62
C GLY A 61 -26.46 9.00 -4.01
N SER A 62 -27.19 9.42 -2.98
CA SER A 62 -28.19 8.58 -2.31
C SER A 62 -29.34 9.45 -1.83
N ASP A 63 -30.55 8.89 -1.80
CA ASP A 63 -31.73 9.53 -1.20
C ASP A 63 -31.49 9.88 0.27
N ASN A 64 -30.61 9.13 0.95
CA ASN A 64 -30.17 9.43 2.29
C ASN A 64 -28.96 10.39 2.28
N VAL A 65 -29.26 11.68 2.37
CA VAL A 65 -28.27 12.77 2.39
C VAL A 65 -27.25 12.61 3.54
N ALA A 66 -27.67 12.05 4.68
CA ALA A 66 -26.76 11.85 5.81
C ALA A 66 -25.71 10.78 5.52
N VAL A 67 -26.13 9.63 4.96
CA VAL A 67 -25.22 8.56 4.50
C VAL A 67 -24.26 9.09 3.42
N SER A 68 -24.80 9.79 2.42
CA SER A 68 -23.99 10.32 1.31
C SER A 68 -22.92 11.31 1.81
N LYS A 69 -23.30 12.27 2.66
CA LYS A 69 -22.34 13.21 3.28
C LYS A 69 -21.30 12.50 4.14
N PHE A 70 -21.73 11.54 4.94
CA PHE A 70 -20.84 10.76 5.81
C PHE A 70 -19.78 10.01 5.00
N LEU A 71 -20.20 9.27 3.97
CA LEU A 71 -19.27 8.57 3.08
C LEU A 71 -18.36 9.53 2.32
N THR A 72 -18.88 10.66 1.85
CA THR A 72 -18.11 11.64 1.08
C THR A 72 -16.95 12.20 1.89
N VAL A 73 -17.22 12.58 3.15
CA VAL A 73 -16.21 13.16 4.04
C VAL A 73 -15.12 12.15 4.37
N LEU A 74 -15.48 10.94 4.82
CA LEU A 74 -14.49 9.89 5.13
C LEU A 74 -13.67 9.47 3.91
N SER A 75 -14.34 9.31 2.78
CA SER A 75 -13.70 8.81 1.57
C SER A 75 -12.76 9.84 0.94
N HIS A 76 -13.06 11.12 1.09
CA HIS A 76 -12.20 12.19 0.57
C HIS A 76 -10.77 12.04 1.11
N ASP A 77 -10.61 11.94 2.43
CA ASP A 77 -9.29 11.90 3.03
C ASP A 77 -8.55 10.58 2.75
N CYS A 78 -9.25 9.44 2.75
CA CYS A 78 -8.67 8.16 2.35
C CYS A 78 -8.15 8.18 0.89
N LEU A 79 -8.89 8.81 -0.03
CA LEU A 79 -8.46 8.96 -1.42
C LEU A 79 -7.23 9.86 -1.54
N GLN A 80 -7.17 10.96 -0.79
CA GLN A 80 -6.00 11.84 -0.80
C GLN A 80 -4.76 11.15 -0.23
N ILE A 81 -4.89 10.40 0.88
CA ILE A 81 -3.77 9.62 1.43
C ILE A 81 -3.27 8.60 0.40
N SER A 82 -4.18 7.90 -0.28
CA SER A 82 -3.79 6.95 -1.32
C SER A 82 -3.03 7.61 -2.47
N ARG A 83 -3.49 8.77 -2.95
CA ARG A 83 -2.79 9.55 -3.98
C ARG A 83 -1.40 9.98 -3.54
N LEU A 84 -1.26 10.46 -2.31
CA LEU A 84 0.03 10.85 -1.73
C LEU A 84 0.96 9.64 -1.59
N SER A 85 0.44 8.50 -1.15
CA SER A 85 1.19 7.23 -1.07
C SER A 85 1.66 6.75 -2.45
N GLN A 86 0.81 6.84 -3.47
CA GLN A 86 1.17 6.53 -4.86
C GLN A 86 2.23 7.50 -5.40
N PHE A 87 2.10 8.80 -5.11
CA PHE A 87 3.07 9.82 -5.50
C PHE A 87 4.46 9.53 -4.94
N VAL A 88 4.58 9.15 -3.66
CA VAL A 88 5.90 8.88 -3.07
C VAL A 88 6.51 7.54 -3.52
N THR A 89 5.69 6.57 -3.94
CA THR A 89 6.13 5.21 -4.27
C THR A 89 6.31 4.95 -5.77
N THR A 90 5.41 5.38 -6.64
CA THR A 90 5.33 4.81 -8.00
C THR A 90 6.29 5.48 -9.00
N PRO A 91 7.13 4.69 -9.73
CA PRO A 91 7.79 5.17 -10.93
C PRO A 91 6.84 5.04 -12.14
N ASN A 92 6.58 6.14 -12.85
CA ASN A 92 5.83 6.20 -14.13
C ASN A 92 4.30 6.11 -14.07
N LEU A 93 3.63 7.01 -13.35
CA LEU A 93 2.25 7.40 -13.69
C LEU A 93 2.27 8.72 -14.48
N PRO A 94 1.82 8.77 -15.75
CA PRO A 94 1.45 10.03 -16.39
C PRO A 94 0.06 10.42 -15.88
N PHE A 95 -0.01 11.08 -14.71
CA PHE A 95 -1.27 11.72 -14.32
C PHE A 95 -1.41 13.02 -15.09
N GLN A 96 -1.98 12.94 -16.29
CA GLN A 96 -2.39 14.10 -17.04
C GLN A 96 -3.69 14.65 -16.42
N ILE A 97 -3.62 15.93 -16.04
CA ILE A 97 -4.72 16.89 -15.83
C ILE A 97 -5.31 16.99 -14.41
N LEU A 98 -4.56 17.69 -13.53
CA LEU A 98 -4.90 18.96 -12.82
C LEU A 98 -3.69 19.25 -11.89
N LYS A 99 -2.84 20.27 -11.98
CA LYS A 99 -2.71 21.54 -12.73
C LYS A 99 -1.21 21.73 -13.10
N SER A 100 -0.96 22.12 -14.35
CA SER A 100 0.19 22.94 -14.82
C SER A 100 1.57 22.84 -14.13
N ALA A 101 2.30 21.75 -14.37
CA ALA A 101 3.77 21.80 -14.43
C ALA A 101 4.30 20.74 -15.41
N PRO A 102 5.26 21.07 -16.30
CA PRO A 102 5.84 20.12 -17.23
C PRO A 102 7.01 19.39 -16.55
N TYR A 103 6.73 18.51 -15.59
CA TYR A 103 7.76 17.61 -15.05
C TYR A 103 7.19 16.21 -14.81
N ALA A 104 7.78 15.24 -15.50
CA ALA A 104 7.43 13.83 -15.49
C ALA A 104 7.39 13.20 -14.09
N SER A 105 6.35 12.39 -13.83
CA SER A 105 6.34 11.18 -12.99
C SER A 105 7.50 11.01 -11.99
N ARG A 106 7.28 11.27 -10.70
CA ARG A 106 8.37 11.22 -9.70
C ARG A 106 8.11 10.25 -8.56
N ASN A 107 9.05 9.33 -8.37
CA ASN A 107 9.17 8.42 -7.23
C ASN A 107 10.04 9.12 -6.17
N LEU A 108 9.41 9.80 -5.22
CA LEU A 108 10.10 10.64 -4.23
C LEU A 108 11.11 9.83 -3.40
N TYR A 109 10.73 8.63 -2.94
CA TYR A 109 11.62 7.77 -2.15
C TYR A 109 12.90 7.42 -2.89
N ARG A 110 12.80 7.01 -4.15
CA ARG A 110 13.96 6.64 -4.95
C ARG A 110 14.88 7.84 -5.21
N GLN A 111 14.31 9.02 -5.46
CA GLN A 111 15.10 10.23 -5.69
C GLN A 111 15.85 10.64 -4.42
N LEU A 112 15.21 10.59 -3.26
CA LEU A 112 15.84 10.87 -1.97
C LEU A 112 16.91 9.82 -1.60
N LEU A 113 16.66 8.54 -1.87
CA LEU A 113 17.63 7.48 -1.66
C LEU A 113 18.90 7.69 -2.48
N LEU A 114 18.75 8.05 -3.76
CA LEU A 114 19.88 8.23 -4.69
C LEU A 114 20.53 9.62 -4.59
N PHE A 115 19.94 10.57 -3.86
CA PHE A 115 20.48 11.92 -3.74
C PHE A 115 21.93 11.91 -3.25
N GLY A 116 22.80 12.63 -3.96
CA GLY A 116 24.23 12.73 -3.64
C GLY A 116 25.06 11.47 -3.86
N HIS A 117 24.47 10.36 -4.33
CA HIS A 117 25.22 9.15 -4.70
C HIS A 117 26.01 9.37 -5.98
N ARG A 118 27.22 8.81 -6.04
CA ARG A 118 28.13 8.95 -7.19
C ARG A 118 28.51 7.62 -7.79
N SER A 119 28.94 7.69 -9.04
CA SER A 119 29.44 6.55 -9.79
C SER A 119 30.73 5.95 -9.21
N SER A 120 31.52 6.74 -8.45
CA SER A 120 32.69 6.22 -7.74
C SER A 120 32.81 6.76 -6.30
N PRO A 121 33.14 5.91 -5.30
CA PRO A 121 33.28 6.32 -3.91
C PRO A 121 34.61 7.03 -3.60
N HIS A 122 35.57 7.03 -4.53
CA HIS A 122 36.91 7.62 -4.34
C HIS A 122 37.04 9.04 -4.91
N GLU A 123 35.99 9.57 -5.53
CA GLU A 123 36.00 10.91 -6.10
C GLU A 123 35.91 11.97 -5.00
N VAL A 124 37.01 12.70 -4.79
CA VAL A 124 37.03 13.83 -3.86
C VAL A 124 36.17 14.94 -4.44
N LEU A 125 35.22 15.44 -3.63
CA LEU A 125 34.43 16.60 -4.02
C LEU A 125 35.31 17.82 -4.13
N LEU A 126 35.19 18.53 -5.24
CA LEU A 126 35.61 19.92 -5.30
C LEU A 126 34.74 20.74 -4.34
N GLU A 127 35.33 21.77 -3.76
CA GLU A 127 34.61 22.74 -2.94
C GLU A 127 33.49 23.39 -3.76
N GLY A 128 32.28 23.46 -3.21
CA GLY A 128 31.10 24.03 -3.87
C GLY A 128 30.20 23.04 -4.60
N GLU A 129 30.69 21.85 -4.98
CA GLU A 129 29.89 20.83 -5.67
C GLU A 129 28.70 20.31 -4.84
N PRO A 130 28.82 20.06 -3.51
CA PRO A 130 27.68 19.72 -2.66
C PRO A 130 26.57 20.77 -2.64
N GLN A 131 26.96 22.05 -2.56
CA GLN A 131 26.04 23.18 -2.53
C GLN A 131 25.32 23.31 -3.86
N LYS A 132 26.06 23.18 -4.97
CA LYS A 132 25.50 23.17 -6.31
C LYS A 132 24.52 22.01 -6.52
N ALA A 133 24.90 20.80 -6.12
CA ALA A 133 24.05 19.61 -6.22
C ALA A 133 22.76 19.77 -5.39
N PHE A 134 22.85 20.36 -4.20
CA PHE A 134 21.68 20.68 -3.38
C PHE A 134 20.79 21.73 -4.06
N GLY A 135 21.37 22.84 -4.52
CA GLY A 135 20.64 23.90 -5.21
C GLY A 135 19.93 23.43 -6.48
N GLN A 136 20.56 22.56 -7.28
CA GLN A 136 19.94 21.94 -8.44
C GLN A 136 18.79 20.98 -8.08
N SER A 137 18.79 20.46 -6.85
CA SER A 137 17.77 19.54 -6.33
C SER A 137 16.78 20.24 -5.41
N LEU A 138 16.75 21.58 -5.35
CA LEU A 138 15.88 22.30 -4.43
C LEU A 138 14.39 22.01 -4.68
N SER A 139 14.00 21.84 -5.95
CA SER A 139 12.63 21.46 -6.33
C SER A 139 12.19 20.13 -5.70
N LEU A 140 13.07 19.13 -5.64
CA LEU A 140 12.82 17.85 -4.97
C LEU A 140 12.51 18.06 -3.48
N PHE A 141 13.26 18.93 -2.80
CA PHE A 141 13.07 19.19 -1.37
C PHE A 141 11.85 20.06 -1.08
N ILE A 142 11.49 20.99 -1.97
CA ILE A 142 10.23 21.72 -1.90
C ILE A 142 9.04 20.77 -2.08
N GLU A 143 9.09 19.88 -3.09
CA GLU A 143 8.07 18.85 -3.30
C GLU A 143 7.93 17.92 -2.09
N LEU A 144 9.04 17.54 -1.46
CA LEU A 144 9.03 16.79 -0.20
C LEU A 144 8.33 17.56 0.92
N TYR A 145 8.66 18.84 1.11
CA TYR A 145 8.05 19.68 2.13
C TYR A 145 6.53 19.81 1.92
N GLU A 146 6.10 20.08 0.70
CA GLU A 146 4.69 20.16 0.31
C GLU A 146 3.97 18.84 0.57
N THR A 147 4.55 17.71 0.14
CA THR A 147 3.98 16.37 0.35
C THR A 147 3.80 16.07 1.84
N VAL A 148 4.81 16.37 2.67
CA VAL A 148 4.76 16.18 4.12
C VAL A 148 3.68 17.05 4.76
N SER A 149 3.59 18.32 4.33
CA SER A 149 2.59 19.27 4.82
C SER A 149 1.18 18.81 4.46
N GLU A 150 0.93 18.46 3.20
CA GLU A 150 -0.35 17.97 2.71
C GLU A 150 -0.78 16.69 3.43
N THR A 151 0.13 15.71 3.54
CA THR A 151 -0.13 14.45 4.25
C THR A 151 -0.49 14.70 5.71
N THR A 152 0.20 15.64 6.38
CA THR A 152 -0.09 16.02 7.77
C THR A 152 -1.50 16.61 7.90
N VAL A 153 -1.91 17.50 6.99
CA VAL A 153 -3.25 18.11 7.02
C VAL A 153 -4.34 17.06 6.78
N VAL A 154 -4.20 16.23 5.74
CA VAL A 154 -5.20 15.22 5.37
C VAL A 154 -5.41 14.19 6.47
N LEU A 155 -4.31 13.65 7.02
CA LEU A 155 -4.41 12.73 8.14
C LEU A 155 -5.13 13.40 9.34
N GLY A 156 -5.04 14.73 9.48
CA GLY A 156 -5.49 15.48 10.66
C GLY A 156 -6.98 15.67 10.63
N ASN A 157 -7.50 15.93 9.44
CA ASN A 157 -8.92 15.89 9.14
C ASN A 157 -9.47 14.49 9.38
N LEU A 158 -8.80 13.44 8.89
CA LEU A 158 -9.24 12.06 9.09
C LEU A 158 -9.26 11.67 10.58
N LEU A 159 -8.24 12.09 11.33
CA LEU A 159 -8.18 11.88 12.78
C LEU A 159 -9.34 12.57 13.51
N GLN A 160 -9.66 13.82 13.15
CA GLN A 160 -10.81 14.53 13.73
C GLN A 160 -12.14 13.84 13.41
N GLN A 161 -12.31 13.37 12.17
CA GLN A 161 -13.50 12.64 11.74
C GLN A 161 -13.64 11.33 12.52
N LEU A 162 -12.59 10.52 12.59
CA LEU A 162 -12.59 9.30 13.40
C LEU A 162 -12.86 9.61 14.87
N ASN A 163 -12.19 10.62 15.45
CA ASN A 163 -12.44 11.01 16.82
C ASN A 163 -13.91 11.39 17.05
N ALA A 164 -14.50 12.17 16.16
CA ALA A 164 -15.92 12.51 16.24
C ALA A 164 -16.77 11.24 16.23
N ILE A 165 -16.54 10.33 15.28
CA ILE A 165 -17.29 9.06 15.18
C ILE A 165 -17.21 8.24 16.48
N TYR A 166 -16.02 8.09 17.05
CA TYR A 166 -15.80 7.29 18.26
C TYR A 166 -16.13 8.02 19.58
N SER A 167 -16.22 9.36 19.58
CA SER A 167 -16.58 10.19 20.75
C SER A 167 -18.09 10.32 20.97
N LEU A 168 -18.90 9.93 19.98
CA LEU A 168 -20.35 10.12 20.01
C LEU A 168 -21.04 9.22 21.03
N HIS A 169 -21.11 9.69 22.28
CA HIS A 169 -22.08 9.16 23.24
C HIS A 169 -23.40 9.92 23.27
N ASP A 170 -23.45 11.26 23.17
CA ASP A 170 -24.66 11.92 23.72
C ASP A 170 -25.55 12.81 22.84
N ASN A 171 -25.16 13.62 21.84
CA ASN A 171 -26.15 14.62 21.34
C ASN A 171 -26.24 15.00 19.85
N VAL A 172 -25.29 14.64 18.96
CA VAL A 172 -25.40 15.02 17.53
C VAL A 172 -24.90 13.90 16.63
N ARG A 173 -25.79 12.99 16.23
CA ARG A 173 -25.46 11.79 15.44
C ARG A 173 -25.82 12.01 13.95
N PRO A 174 -24.90 11.77 13.00
CA PRO A 174 -25.24 11.67 11.58
C PRO A 174 -25.90 10.33 11.21
N LEU A 175 -25.51 9.24 11.89
CA LEU A 175 -26.04 7.88 11.71
C LEU A 175 -26.33 7.31 13.11
N ASN A 176 -27.60 7.09 13.43
CA ASN A 176 -28.04 6.64 14.77
C ASN A 176 -27.79 5.14 15.03
N SER A 177 -27.00 4.50 14.16
CA SER A 177 -27.25 3.13 13.73
C SER A 177 -26.11 2.15 14.01
N PHE A 178 -24.94 2.64 14.42
CA PHE A 178 -23.76 1.80 14.66
C PHE A 178 -23.93 0.94 15.91
N LYS A 179 -23.76 -0.36 15.75
CA LYS A 179 -23.66 -1.33 16.85
C LYS A 179 -22.20 -1.64 17.18
N SER A 180 -21.34 -1.68 16.17
CA SER A 180 -19.89 -1.70 16.29
C SER A 180 -19.28 -0.63 15.39
N PHE A 181 -18.04 -0.22 15.65
CA PHE A 181 -17.32 0.75 14.82
C PHE A 181 -16.10 0.06 14.22
N ASN A 182 -16.27 -0.61 13.08
CA ASN A 182 -15.22 -1.35 12.40
C ASN A 182 -14.91 -0.71 11.04
N PHE A 183 -14.15 0.39 11.05
CA PHE A 183 -13.73 1.11 9.85
C PHE A 183 -12.34 0.66 9.38
N ARG A 184 -12.19 -0.64 9.10
CA ARG A 184 -10.90 -1.26 8.76
C ARG A 184 -10.18 -0.53 7.63
N THR A 185 -10.86 -0.29 6.51
CA THR A 185 -10.31 0.39 5.32
C THR A 185 -9.82 1.80 5.64
N VAL A 186 -10.52 2.50 6.52
CA VAL A 186 -10.17 3.85 6.95
C VAL A 186 -8.91 3.83 7.82
N PHE A 187 -8.80 2.88 8.74
CA PHE A 187 -7.58 2.70 9.55
C PHE A 187 -6.39 2.19 8.73
N GLU A 188 -6.62 1.34 7.72
CA GLU A 188 -5.59 0.93 6.77
C GLU A 188 -5.07 2.15 5.99
N SER A 189 -5.96 2.98 5.46
CA SER A 189 -5.60 4.23 4.77
C SER A 189 -4.85 5.18 5.70
N PHE A 190 -5.30 5.33 6.95
CA PHE A 190 -4.63 6.14 7.96
C PHE A 190 -3.22 5.61 8.27
N GLY A 191 -3.07 4.30 8.41
CA GLY A 191 -1.78 3.63 8.60
C GLY A 191 -0.83 3.83 7.42
N ASP A 192 -1.35 3.80 6.19
CA ASP A 192 -0.55 4.04 4.98
C ASP A 192 0.03 5.46 4.98
N GLY A 193 -0.78 6.47 5.33
CA GLY A 193 -0.29 7.84 5.46
C GLY A 193 0.76 7.99 6.56
N LEU A 194 0.59 7.32 7.70
CA LEU A 194 1.59 7.29 8.78
C LEU A 194 2.90 6.60 8.35
N ALA A 195 2.80 5.53 7.56
CA ALA A 195 3.95 4.80 7.05
C ALA A 195 4.82 5.66 6.12
N ILE A 196 4.25 6.65 5.43
CA ILE A 196 5.03 7.58 4.59
C ILE A 196 6.14 8.24 5.41
N PHE A 197 5.80 8.78 6.58
CA PHE A 197 6.78 9.47 7.43
C PHE A 197 7.82 8.52 8.01
N LEU A 198 7.46 7.27 8.35
CA LEU A 198 8.42 6.26 8.81
C LEU A 198 9.44 5.90 7.72
N VAL A 199 9.00 5.76 6.48
CA VAL A 199 9.89 5.48 5.35
C VAL A 199 10.82 6.67 5.10
N LEU A 200 10.28 7.89 5.09
CA LEU A 200 11.08 9.11 4.92
C LEU A 200 12.16 9.25 6.01
N ASP A 201 11.81 8.97 7.27
CA ASP A 201 12.77 8.96 8.38
C ASP A 201 13.91 7.96 8.15
N GLU A 202 13.59 6.73 7.74
CA GLU A 202 14.61 5.71 7.48
C GLU A 202 15.43 5.98 6.21
N ILE A 203 14.89 6.69 5.21
CA ILE A 203 15.65 7.16 4.04
C ILE A 203 16.65 8.23 4.44
N VAL A 204 16.21 9.26 5.17
CA VAL A 204 17.07 10.38 5.59
C VAL A 204 18.14 9.92 6.57
N LYS A 205 17.82 8.95 7.43
CA LYS A 205 18.77 8.33 8.35
C LYS A 205 19.87 7.54 7.63
N GLU A 206 19.56 6.93 6.50
CA GLU A 206 20.54 6.20 5.69
C GLU A 206 21.36 7.14 4.79
N ASN A 207 20.70 8.13 4.16
CA ASN A 207 21.35 9.07 3.25
C ASN A 207 21.88 10.32 3.99
N ASN A 208 23.11 10.20 4.51
CA ASN A 208 23.80 11.31 5.19
C ASN A 208 24.07 12.54 4.29
N ASN A 209 24.03 12.39 2.96
CA ASN A 209 24.29 13.50 2.04
C ASN A 209 23.21 14.58 2.13
N ILE A 210 21.95 14.21 2.40
CA ILE A 210 20.83 15.17 2.46
C ILE A 210 21.12 16.26 3.50
N LYS A 211 21.34 15.86 4.75
CA LYS A 211 21.60 16.81 5.86
C LYS A 211 22.92 17.54 5.67
N SER A 212 23.96 16.83 5.23
CA SER A 212 25.30 17.40 5.03
C SER A 212 25.28 18.50 3.95
N TYR A 213 24.68 18.22 2.80
CA TYR A 213 24.64 19.15 1.68
C TYR A 213 23.72 20.34 1.97
N LEU A 214 22.59 20.12 2.66
CA LEU A 214 21.73 21.20 3.14
C LEU A 214 22.50 22.16 4.06
N ALA A 215 23.23 21.65 5.05
CA ALA A 215 24.01 22.48 5.97
C ALA A 215 25.17 23.24 5.26
N LEU A 216 25.75 22.66 4.21
CA LEU A 216 26.72 23.35 3.36
C LEU A 216 26.05 24.45 2.52
N TYR A 217 24.87 24.17 1.99
CA TYR A 217 24.08 25.11 1.19
C TYR A 217 23.61 26.30 2.03
N ALA A 218 23.08 26.08 3.23
CA ALA A 218 22.67 27.12 4.17
C ALA A 218 23.85 28.04 4.55
N ARG A 219 25.03 27.46 4.83
CA ARG A 219 26.26 28.25 5.09
C ARG A 219 26.69 29.09 3.90
N MET A 220 26.59 28.55 2.69
CA MET A 220 26.87 29.31 1.46
C MET A 220 25.88 30.45 1.30
N LEU A 221 24.58 30.19 1.48
CA LEU A 221 23.53 31.19 1.37
C LEU A 221 23.74 32.36 2.33
N ASN A 222 24.10 32.08 3.58
CA ASN A 222 24.45 33.10 4.57
C ASN A 222 25.63 34.00 4.12
N LYS A 223 26.67 33.41 3.51
CA LYS A 223 27.79 34.18 2.96
C LYS A 223 27.37 35.04 1.76
N VAL A 224 26.55 34.48 0.87
CA VAL A 224 26.02 35.21 -0.30
C VAL A 224 25.15 36.38 0.16
N LYS A 225 24.36 36.23 1.23
CA LYS A 225 23.59 37.33 1.83
C LYS A 225 24.48 38.46 2.35
N THR A 226 25.56 38.12 3.05
CA THR A 226 26.50 39.15 3.56
C THR A 226 27.24 39.90 2.45
N GLU A 227 27.36 39.29 1.27
CA GLU A 227 28.06 39.84 0.11
C GLU A 227 27.13 40.10 -1.09
N ALA A 228 25.83 40.34 -0.85
CA ALA A 228 24.79 40.37 -1.89
C ALA A 228 25.10 41.35 -3.05
N ASN A 229 25.78 42.46 -2.76
CA ASN A 229 26.21 43.46 -3.75
C ASN A 229 27.15 42.90 -4.82
N ASN A 230 27.85 41.80 -4.54
CA ASN A 230 28.81 41.17 -5.46
C ASN A 230 28.12 40.21 -6.46
N PHE A 231 26.87 39.78 -6.19
CA PHE A 231 26.21 38.71 -6.94
C PHE A 231 25.02 39.16 -7.79
N VAL A 232 24.70 40.46 -7.84
CA VAL A 232 23.59 41.03 -8.65
C VAL A 232 22.28 40.27 -8.42
N MET A 233 21.95 39.98 -7.14
CA MET A 233 20.73 39.25 -6.78
C MET A 233 19.71 40.16 -6.09
N ILE A 234 18.43 39.86 -6.28
CA ILE A 234 17.33 40.52 -5.60
C ILE A 234 17.30 40.04 -4.15
N ILE A 235 17.39 40.96 -3.19
CA ILE A 235 17.46 40.65 -1.75
C ILE A 235 16.21 39.90 -1.27
N GLU A 236 15.04 40.24 -1.83
CA GLU A 236 13.76 39.59 -1.52
C GLU A 236 13.75 38.10 -1.88
N ASP A 237 14.29 37.73 -3.05
CA ASP A 237 14.39 36.33 -3.48
C ASP A 237 15.36 35.53 -2.59
N LEU A 238 16.44 36.17 -2.15
CA LEU A 238 17.41 35.61 -1.21
C LEU A 238 16.78 35.33 0.16
N ASP A 239 15.89 36.21 0.63
CA ASP A 239 15.18 36.02 1.89
C ASP A 239 14.14 34.91 1.81
N LEU A 240 13.40 34.81 0.70
CA LEU A 240 12.49 33.68 0.45
C LEU A 240 13.25 32.35 0.41
N LEU A 241 14.38 32.30 -0.29
CA LEU A 241 15.20 31.10 -0.38
C LEU A 241 15.73 30.66 0.99
N ASP A 242 16.16 31.61 1.82
CA ASP A 242 16.64 31.33 3.18
C ASP A 242 15.54 30.85 4.11
N GLN A 243 14.33 31.39 3.96
CA GLN A 243 13.16 30.87 4.66
C GLN A 243 12.87 29.42 4.26
N VAL A 244 12.94 29.08 2.97
CA VAL A 244 12.78 27.70 2.48
C VAL A 244 13.86 26.80 3.08
N VAL A 245 15.13 27.21 3.01
CA VAL A 245 16.26 26.45 3.56
C VAL A 245 16.10 26.23 5.07
N GLY A 246 15.76 27.28 5.83
CA GLY A 246 15.52 27.17 7.27
C GLY A 246 14.34 26.25 7.61
N ASN A 247 13.28 26.25 6.80
CA ASN A 247 12.16 25.31 6.95
C ASN A 247 12.59 23.86 6.68
N LEU A 248 13.45 23.64 5.68
CA LEU A 248 14.02 22.32 5.39
C LEU A 248 14.97 21.85 6.49
N GLU A 249 15.81 22.74 7.06
CA GLU A 249 16.68 22.40 8.18
C GLU A 249 15.85 21.93 9.38
N LYS A 250 14.81 22.70 9.73
CA LYS A 250 13.84 22.30 10.76
C LYS A 250 13.20 20.97 10.40
N LEU A 251 12.78 20.76 9.15
CA LEU A 251 12.13 19.53 8.67
C LEU A 251 12.96 18.30 9.01
N PHE A 252 14.26 18.32 8.69
CA PHE A 252 15.16 17.20 8.86
C PHE A 252 15.75 17.02 10.27
N GLU A 253 15.61 18.00 11.15
CA GLU A 253 16.15 17.96 12.52
C GLU A 253 15.41 16.95 13.42
N PHE A 254 14.08 17.06 13.51
CA PHE A 254 13.28 16.32 14.49
C PHE A 254 12.77 14.96 14.01
N GLY A 255 12.95 14.64 12.73
CA GLY A 255 12.32 13.49 12.08
C GLY A 255 10.86 13.74 11.73
N PHE A 256 10.39 13.12 10.66
CA PHE A 256 9.08 13.27 10.07
C PHE A 256 7.98 12.68 10.94
N PHE A 257 8.14 11.43 11.40
CA PHE A 257 7.11 10.75 12.17
C PHE A 257 6.98 11.33 13.58
N LYS A 258 8.12 11.61 14.21
CA LYS A 258 8.16 12.22 15.55
C LYS A 258 7.56 13.63 15.58
N ARG A 259 7.71 14.41 14.50
CA ARG A 259 7.05 15.72 14.37
C ARG A 259 5.54 15.62 14.45
N LEU A 260 4.93 14.56 13.92
CA LEU A 260 3.48 14.36 14.03
C LEU A 260 3.04 14.27 15.49
N THR A 261 3.86 13.68 16.36
CA THR A 261 3.52 13.42 17.76
C THR A 261 3.96 14.54 18.72
N GLN A 262 4.80 15.49 18.27
CA GLN A 262 5.35 16.60 19.06
C GLN A 262 4.65 17.96 18.85
N MET A 263 4.73 18.82 19.88
CA MET A 263 3.91 20.02 20.19
C MET A 263 3.86 21.15 19.14
N GLU A 264 4.63 21.09 18.05
CA GLU A 264 4.74 22.19 17.07
C GLU A 264 3.99 21.94 15.76
N SER A 265 3.22 20.86 15.66
CA SER A 265 2.50 20.52 14.43
C SER A 265 1.11 21.18 14.35
N PRO A 266 0.62 21.57 13.15
CA PRO A 266 -0.76 22.04 12.93
C PRO A 266 -1.81 20.97 13.31
N TRP A 267 -1.34 19.74 13.45
CA TRP A 267 -2.02 18.54 13.90
C TRP A 267 -2.30 18.46 15.41
N GLN A 268 -1.68 19.30 16.24
CA GLN A 268 -1.76 19.20 17.71
C GLN A 268 -3.18 19.37 18.28
N ALA A 269 -3.97 20.28 17.71
CA ALA A 269 -5.35 20.46 18.12
C ALA A 269 -6.14 19.15 18.00
N SER A 270 -5.93 18.42 16.89
CA SER A 270 -6.54 17.11 16.65
C SER A 270 -6.04 16.07 17.67
N LEU A 271 -4.73 16.00 17.95
CA LEU A 271 -4.18 15.04 18.93
C LEU A 271 -4.80 15.21 20.31
N ASN A 272 -4.89 16.44 20.80
CA ASN A 272 -5.39 16.71 22.13
C ASN A 272 -6.85 16.27 22.30
N LEU A 273 -7.66 16.38 21.25
CA LEU A 273 -9.04 15.88 21.24
C LEU A 273 -9.10 14.35 21.32
N VAL A 274 -8.14 13.65 20.70
CA VAL A 274 -8.16 12.19 20.57
C VAL A 274 -7.52 11.48 21.76
N ARG A 275 -6.54 12.08 22.43
CA ARG A 275 -5.82 11.48 23.56
C ARG A 275 -6.75 10.95 24.66
N CYS A 276 -7.89 11.61 24.88
CA CYS A 276 -8.86 11.22 25.91
C CYS A 276 -9.92 10.21 25.43
N ASN A 277 -9.93 9.87 24.13
CA ASN A 277 -10.93 8.97 23.55
C ASN A 277 -10.47 7.51 23.57
N LYS A 278 -10.74 6.82 24.68
CA LYS A 278 -10.39 5.41 24.85
C LYS A 278 -10.99 4.50 23.78
N LYS A 279 -12.24 4.74 23.36
CA LYS A 279 -12.91 3.94 22.33
C LYS A 279 -12.17 3.98 20.99
N PHE A 280 -11.70 5.16 20.60
CA PHE A 280 -10.88 5.33 19.41
C PHE A 280 -9.55 4.58 19.54
N LEU A 281 -8.85 4.73 20.66
CA LEU A 281 -7.56 4.05 20.88
C LEU A 281 -7.70 2.52 20.88
N ASP A 282 -8.76 1.99 21.49
CA ASP A 282 -9.09 0.57 21.47
C ASP A 282 -9.40 0.07 20.06
N ALA A 283 -10.08 0.87 19.24
CA ALA A 283 -10.35 0.55 17.85
C ALA A 283 -9.06 0.53 17.00
N CYS A 284 -8.14 1.49 17.19
CA CYS A 284 -6.82 1.48 16.55
C CYS A 284 -6.05 0.19 16.86
N CYS A 285 -5.97 -0.17 18.14
CA CYS A 285 -5.25 -1.36 18.59
C CYS A 285 -5.92 -2.67 18.13
N SER A 286 -7.27 -2.71 18.08
CA SER A 286 -8.00 -3.87 17.57
C SER A 286 -7.80 -4.05 16.06
N CYS A 287 -7.89 -2.96 15.29
CA CYS A 287 -7.63 -2.99 13.85
C CYS A 287 -6.21 -3.49 13.54
N PHE A 288 -5.21 -3.00 14.28
CA PHE A 288 -3.83 -3.49 14.21
C PHE A 288 -3.74 -5.00 14.45
N HIS A 289 -4.38 -5.47 15.53
CA HIS A 289 -4.31 -6.87 15.92
C HIS A 289 -4.96 -7.79 14.90
N ASP A 290 -6.16 -7.45 14.44
CA ASP A 290 -6.92 -8.29 13.52
C ASP A 290 -6.25 -8.33 12.15
N SER A 291 -5.78 -7.18 11.65
CA SER A 291 -5.05 -7.08 10.39
C SER A 291 -3.76 -7.90 10.39
N LEU A 292 -2.91 -7.74 11.42
CA LEU A 292 -1.67 -8.51 11.50
C LEU A 292 -1.91 -10.01 11.75
N SER A 293 -2.89 -10.37 12.56
CA SER A 293 -3.22 -11.78 12.79
C SER A 293 -3.62 -12.47 11.49
N GLU A 294 -4.44 -11.81 10.67
CA GLU A 294 -4.85 -12.32 9.36
C GLU A 294 -3.68 -12.42 8.37
N LEU A 295 -2.78 -11.43 8.37
CA LEU A 295 -1.59 -11.44 7.50
C LEU A 295 -0.61 -12.57 7.90
N LEU A 296 -0.37 -12.76 9.20
CA LEU A 296 0.54 -13.79 9.70
C LEU A 296 0.09 -15.21 9.38
N LEU A 297 -1.22 -15.45 9.17
CA LEU A 297 -1.73 -16.75 8.73
C LEU A 297 -1.36 -17.11 7.28
N ARG A 298 -1.00 -16.11 6.47
CA ARG A 298 -0.71 -16.28 5.04
C ARG A 298 0.77 -16.14 4.69
N ILE A 299 1.54 -15.39 5.48
CA ILE A 299 2.99 -15.20 5.29
C ILE A 299 3.72 -16.56 5.22
N ASP A 300 4.71 -16.63 4.32
CA ASP A 300 5.52 -17.82 4.04
C ASP A 300 4.73 -19.00 3.43
N SER A 301 3.46 -18.81 3.06
CA SER A 301 2.60 -19.83 2.45
C SER A 301 2.34 -19.56 0.95
N TRP A 302 1.68 -20.48 0.25
CA TRP A 302 1.20 -20.26 -1.13
C TRP A 302 -0.02 -19.33 -1.23
N LYS A 303 -0.57 -18.90 -0.08
CA LYS A 303 -1.69 -17.96 0.02
C LYS A 303 -1.24 -16.52 0.28
N GLU A 304 0.07 -16.28 0.42
CA GLU A 304 0.63 -14.94 0.56
C GLU A 304 0.30 -14.15 -0.72
N LEU A 305 -0.37 -13.00 -0.54
CA LEU A 305 -0.73 -12.12 -1.64
C LEU A 305 0.39 -11.10 -1.90
N PRO A 306 0.47 -10.57 -3.13
CA PRO A 306 1.33 -9.42 -3.40
C PRO A 306 1.07 -8.31 -2.39
N PHE A 307 2.13 -7.63 -1.96
CA PHE A 307 2.08 -6.52 -1.00
C PHE A 307 1.74 -6.87 0.45
N ASP A 308 1.39 -8.13 0.81
CA ASP A 308 1.06 -8.51 2.20
C ASP A 308 2.18 -8.14 3.20
N ARG A 309 3.46 -8.33 2.81
CA ARG A 309 4.61 -7.92 3.66
C ARG A 309 4.75 -6.41 3.79
N ARG A 310 4.39 -5.63 2.76
CA ARG A 310 4.40 -4.17 2.81
C ARG A 310 3.34 -3.66 3.78
N LYS A 311 2.20 -4.36 3.87
CA LYS A 311 1.13 -4.05 4.82
C LYS A 311 1.53 -4.16 6.31
N ILE A 312 2.60 -4.89 6.61
CA ILE A 312 3.14 -4.95 7.97
C ILE A 312 3.60 -3.55 8.43
N LEU A 313 4.18 -2.75 7.54
CA LEU A 313 4.74 -1.44 7.90
C LEU A 313 3.65 -0.44 8.33
N HIS A 314 2.51 -0.39 7.63
CA HIS A 314 1.40 0.49 8.04
C HIS A 314 0.79 0.05 9.37
N ASN A 315 0.73 -1.25 9.64
CA ASN A 315 0.27 -1.77 10.93
C ASN A 315 1.23 -1.36 12.07
N VAL A 316 2.54 -1.45 11.84
CA VAL A 316 3.55 -0.96 12.79
C VAL A 316 3.42 0.55 13.00
N ALA A 317 3.13 1.32 11.95
CA ALA A 317 2.90 2.77 12.04
C ALA A 317 1.68 3.10 12.89
N LEU A 318 0.57 2.39 12.69
CA LEU A 318 -0.66 2.54 13.46
C LEU A 318 -0.46 2.22 14.95
N LEU A 319 0.30 1.15 15.26
CA LEU A 319 0.67 0.79 16.62
C LEU A 319 1.54 1.88 17.28
N LEU A 320 2.59 2.35 16.59
CA LEU A 320 3.45 3.40 17.11
C LEU A 320 2.63 4.67 17.41
N PHE A 321 1.72 5.04 16.51
CA PHE A 321 0.83 6.18 16.70
C PHE A 321 -0.09 6.01 17.91
N SER A 322 -0.74 4.84 18.07
CA SER A 322 -1.65 4.61 19.20
C SER A 322 -0.94 4.67 20.55
N VAL A 323 0.28 4.13 20.64
CA VAL A 323 1.09 4.19 21.86
C VAL A 323 1.55 5.63 22.16
N HIS A 324 1.99 6.39 21.15
CA HIS A 324 2.35 7.80 21.36
C HIS A 324 1.18 8.63 21.89
N LEU A 325 -0.04 8.30 21.46
CA LEU A 325 -1.25 8.96 21.91
C LEU A 325 -1.66 8.55 23.33
N SER A 326 -1.69 7.26 23.64
CA SER A 326 -2.13 6.77 24.94
C SER A 326 -1.14 7.12 26.05
N ALA A 327 0.16 7.19 25.73
CA ALA A 327 1.26 7.24 26.70
C ALA A 327 1.24 6.10 27.74
N GLU A 328 0.46 5.05 27.48
CA GLU A 328 0.29 3.88 28.34
C GLU A 328 1.13 2.69 27.80
N ALA A 329 1.48 1.78 28.70
CA ALA A 329 2.17 0.55 28.32
C ALA A 329 1.27 -0.33 27.44
N LEU A 330 1.88 -0.91 26.39
CA LEU A 330 1.17 -1.78 25.47
C LEU A 330 0.68 -3.05 26.18
N ASP A 331 -0.56 -3.45 25.94
CA ASP A 331 -1.10 -4.73 26.42
C ASP A 331 -0.22 -5.90 25.93
N LYS A 332 -0.03 -6.89 26.80
CA LYS A 332 0.74 -8.10 26.55
C LYS A 332 0.31 -8.81 25.27
N LYS A 333 -0.98 -8.77 24.89
CA LYS A 333 -1.47 -9.41 23.66
C LYS A 333 -0.87 -8.80 22.39
N TYR A 334 -0.88 -7.47 22.28
CA TYR A 334 -0.31 -6.75 21.13
C TYR A 334 1.22 -6.86 21.13
N GLY A 335 1.83 -6.84 22.31
CA GLY A 335 3.26 -7.08 22.48
C GLY A 335 3.69 -8.47 21.99
N LYS A 336 2.95 -9.53 22.32
CA LYS A 336 3.24 -10.88 21.79
C LYS A 336 3.12 -10.92 20.27
N LEU A 337 2.10 -10.28 19.71
CA LEU A 337 1.87 -10.25 18.27
C LEU A 337 3.02 -9.57 17.51
N ILE A 338 3.47 -8.40 17.97
CA ILE A 338 4.61 -7.71 17.33
C ILE A 338 5.91 -8.50 17.44
N MET A 339 6.12 -9.25 18.54
CA MET A 339 7.27 -10.15 18.66
C MET A 339 7.22 -11.29 17.65
N VAL A 340 6.04 -11.86 17.40
CA VAL A 340 5.86 -12.86 16.34
C VAL A 340 6.17 -12.25 14.97
N VAL A 341 5.72 -11.02 14.70
CA VAL A 341 6.06 -10.30 13.46
C VAL A 341 7.57 -10.14 13.31
N PHE A 342 8.28 -9.66 14.33
CA PHE A 342 9.73 -9.51 14.27
C PHE A 342 10.44 -10.84 14.05
N GLN A 343 9.95 -11.90 14.69
CA GLN A 343 10.50 -13.22 14.48
C GLN A 343 10.24 -13.73 13.07
N SER A 344 9.08 -13.51 12.47
CA SER A 344 8.66 -14.05 11.16
C SER A 344 9.14 -13.22 9.97
N VAL A 345 8.94 -11.90 10.01
CA VAL A 345 9.30 -10.94 8.96
C VAL A 345 10.04 -9.74 9.58
N PRO A 346 11.30 -9.91 10.02
CA PRO A 346 12.07 -8.82 10.64
C PRO A 346 12.39 -7.67 9.68
N VAL A 347 12.34 -7.93 8.38
CA VAL A 347 12.74 -7.02 7.31
C VAL A 347 11.64 -6.92 6.28
N VAL A 348 11.27 -5.69 5.93
CA VAL A 348 10.33 -5.35 4.86
C VAL A 348 11.04 -4.47 3.85
N TYR A 349 10.75 -4.67 2.57
CA TYR A 349 11.29 -3.84 1.49
C TYR A 349 10.19 -2.91 0.99
N VAL A 350 10.53 -1.62 0.90
CA VAL A 350 9.66 -0.61 0.29
C VAL A 350 10.18 -0.24 -1.10
N GLU A 351 9.34 0.51 -1.82
CA GLU A 351 9.61 0.89 -3.20
C GLU A 351 10.95 1.66 -3.33
N GLY A 352 11.67 1.44 -4.42
CA GLY A 352 13.07 1.88 -4.56
C GLY A 352 14.10 0.94 -3.92
N GLY A 353 13.68 -0.20 -3.38
CA GLY A 353 14.57 -1.24 -2.83
C GLY A 353 15.06 -0.95 -1.42
N LYS A 354 14.51 0.07 -0.75
CA LYS A 354 14.89 0.45 0.61
C LYS A 354 14.48 -0.64 1.59
N ARG A 355 15.49 -1.18 2.28
CA ARG A 355 15.32 -2.09 3.42
C ARG A 355 14.83 -1.33 4.64
N ILE A 356 13.74 -1.80 5.23
CA ILE A 356 13.21 -1.38 6.53
C ILE A 356 13.35 -2.54 7.52
N ILE A 357 14.14 -2.33 8.57
CA ILE A 357 14.26 -3.29 9.68
C ILE A 357 13.22 -2.87 10.72
N LEU A 358 12.16 -3.66 10.88
CA LEU A 358 10.99 -3.26 11.68
C LEU A 358 11.35 -2.96 13.14
N PHE A 359 12.28 -3.74 13.70
CA PHE A 359 12.77 -3.52 15.06
C PHE A 359 13.49 -2.17 15.20
N ASP A 360 14.31 -1.80 14.22
CA ASP A 360 15.08 -0.56 14.26
C ASP A 360 14.16 0.66 14.15
N VAL A 361 13.08 0.57 13.36
CA VAL A 361 12.01 1.57 13.30
C VAL A 361 11.31 1.72 14.65
N LEU A 362 10.91 0.59 15.26
CA LEU A 362 10.22 0.63 16.55
C LEU A 362 11.13 1.20 17.65
N LYS A 363 12.43 0.93 17.59
CA LYS A 363 13.44 1.48 18.51
C LYS A 363 13.71 2.97 18.28
N SER A 364 13.85 3.41 17.03
CA SER A 364 14.13 4.81 16.70
C SER A 364 12.96 5.73 17.02
N GLN A 365 11.74 5.23 16.81
CA GLN A 365 10.49 5.96 17.04
C GLN A 365 9.86 5.61 18.39
N CYS A 366 10.59 4.97 19.31
CA CYS A 366 10.00 4.39 20.52
C CYS A 366 9.53 5.46 21.53
N PRO A 367 8.24 5.49 21.92
CA PRO A 367 7.79 6.24 23.09
C PRO A 367 8.42 5.71 24.38
N GLN A 368 8.55 6.56 25.40
CA GLN A 368 9.00 6.14 26.73
C GLN A 368 8.17 4.96 27.29
N ALA A 369 6.87 4.91 27.00
CA ALA A 369 5.97 3.83 27.39
C ALA A 369 6.33 2.45 26.78
N LEU A 370 6.89 2.40 25.57
CA LEU A 370 7.37 1.15 24.95
C LEU A 370 8.82 0.83 25.35
N SER A 371 9.62 1.83 25.73
CA SER A 371 11.01 1.62 26.15
C SER A 371 11.15 0.81 27.46
N SER A 372 10.11 0.81 28.29
CA SER A 372 10.02 0.03 29.52
C SER A 372 9.57 -1.43 29.28
N TRP A 373 9.18 -1.78 28.06
CA TRP A 373 8.66 -3.10 27.73
C TRP A 373 9.80 -4.14 27.64
N SER A 374 9.86 -5.06 28.62
CA SER A 374 10.95 -6.06 28.76
C SER A 374 11.26 -6.86 27.48
N PRO A 375 10.25 -7.40 26.76
CA PRO A 375 10.51 -8.17 25.54
C PRO A 375 11.25 -7.37 24.46
N LEU A 376 11.01 -6.06 24.36
CA LEU A 376 11.71 -5.20 23.41
C LEU A 376 13.18 -5.03 23.78
N ARG A 377 13.48 -4.91 25.08
CA ARG A 377 14.85 -4.79 25.60
C ARG A 377 15.64 -6.09 25.39
N GLU A 378 15.01 -7.23 25.64
CA GLU A 378 15.58 -8.56 25.39
C GLU A 378 15.81 -8.78 23.89
N ALA A 379 14.80 -8.50 23.06
CA ALA A 379 14.90 -8.61 21.61
C ALA A 379 16.00 -7.72 21.00
N SER A 380 16.30 -6.57 21.62
CA SER A 380 17.42 -5.72 21.17
C SER A 380 18.77 -6.42 21.28
N LYS A 381 18.95 -7.36 22.21
CA LYS A 381 20.22 -8.10 22.36
C LYS A 381 20.36 -9.17 21.29
N ASP A 382 19.24 -9.72 20.83
CA ASP A 382 19.18 -10.84 19.88
C ASP A 382 18.89 -10.42 18.44
N LEU A 383 18.97 -9.11 18.10
CA LEU A 383 18.62 -8.61 16.76
C LEU A 383 19.43 -9.28 15.64
N VAL A 384 20.73 -9.48 15.86
CA VAL A 384 21.60 -10.18 14.88
C VAL A 384 21.18 -11.64 14.75
N LEU A 385 20.85 -12.31 15.85
CA LEU A 385 20.38 -13.69 15.85
C LEU A 385 19.04 -13.81 15.13
N MET A 386 18.12 -12.86 15.32
CA MET A 386 16.83 -12.80 14.62
C MET A 386 17.01 -12.69 13.10
N LYS A 387 17.90 -11.81 12.63
CA LYS A 387 18.24 -11.68 11.20
C LYS A 387 18.86 -12.97 10.65
N ARG A 388 19.77 -13.62 11.40
CA ARG A 388 20.37 -14.92 11.01
C ARG A 388 19.33 -16.03 10.96
N ASN A 389 18.43 -16.10 11.92
CA ASN A 389 17.34 -17.09 11.94
C ASN A 389 16.40 -16.89 10.75
N TYR A 390 16.09 -15.63 10.41
CA TYR A 390 15.29 -15.35 9.22
C TYR A 390 15.99 -15.77 7.93
N LEU A 391 17.29 -15.48 7.78
CA LEU A 391 18.07 -15.94 6.63
C LEU A 391 18.10 -17.48 6.54
N LYS A 392 18.21 -18.17 7.68
CA LYS A 392 18.13 -19.64 7.73
C LYS A 392 16.76 -20.13 7.25
N ARG A 393 15.66 -19.53 7.70
CA ARG A 393 14.31 -19.87 7.24
C ARG A 393 14.13 -19.60 5.74
N LEU A 394 14.60 -18.47 5.21
CA LEU A 394 14.56 -18.20 3.77
C LEU A 394 15.35 -19.25 2.98
N SER A 395 16.49 -19.69 3.52
CA SER A 395 17.30 -20.74 2.90
C SER A 395 16.57 -22.08 2.88
N GLU A 396 15.89 -22.44 3.97
CA GLU A 396 15.05 -23.65 4.08
C GLU A 396 13.82 -23.58 3.16
N MET A 397 13.11 -22.45 3.13
CA MET A 397 11.98 -22.20 2.23
C MET A 397 12.39 -22.34 0.77
N HIS A 398 13.49 -21.71 0.37
CA HIS A 398 14.03 -21.90 -0.97
C HIS A 398 14.33 -23.38 -1.24
N SER A 399 15.01 -24.09 -0.32
CA SER A 399 15.36 -25.50 -0.56
C SER A 399 14.14 -26.42 -0.67
N ARG A 400 13.07 -26.15 0.08
CA ARG A 400 11.81 -26.92 0.01
C ARG A 400 10.99 -26.58 -1.23
N ASP A 401 10.81 -25.30 -1.50
CA ASP A 401 9.78 -24.82 -2.44
C ASP A 401 10.31 -24.61 -3.85
N TRP A 402 11.63 -24.50 -4.05
CA TRP A 402 12.18 -24.07 -5.34
C TRP A 402 11.77 -24.96 -6.50
N GLN A 403 11.75 -26.28 -6.31
CA GLN A 403 11.30 -27.20 -7.35
C GLN A 403 9.81 -27.03 -7.65
N ALA A 404 8.97 -26.89 -6.61
CA ALA A 404 7.55 -26.63 -6.78
C ALA A 404 7.27 -25.28 -7.47
N ILE A 405 8.07 -24.25 -7.19
CA ILE A 405 7.99 -22.94 -7.86
C ILE A 405 8.37 -23.08 -9.33
N LYS A 406 9.43 -23.82 -9.67
CA LYS A 406 9.80 -24.09 -11.06
C LYS A 406 8.68 -24.80 -11.82
N ASP A 407 8.12 -25.85 -11.22
CA ASP A 407 7.04 -26.61 -11.85
C ASP A 407 5.79 -25.76 -12.04
N ALA A 408 5.41 -24.97 -11.02
CA ALA A 408 4.31 -24.01 -11.12
C ALA A 408 4.55 -22.96 -12.21
N LEU A 409 5.78 -22.43 -12.31
CA LEU A 409 6.17 -21.46 -13.32
C LEU A 409 6.07 -22.04 -14.73
N SER A 410 6.61 -23.24 -14.95
CA SER A 410 6.53 -23.91 -16.26
C SER A 410 5.09 -24.19 -16.67
N CYS A 411 4.26 -24.71 -15.76
CA CYS A 411 2.84 -24.93 -16.01
C CYS A 411 2.10 -23.62 -16.31
N TRP A 412 2.34 -22.57 -15.53
CA TRP A 412 1.76 -21.25 -15.74
C TRP A 412 2.18 -20.65 -17.09
N ALA A 413 3.47 -20.68 -17.42
CA ALA A 413 3.99 -20.10 -18.66
C ALA A 413 3.34 -20.75 -19.89
N VAL A 414 3.30 -22.08 -19.94
CA VAL A 414 2.65 -22.82 -21.04
C VAL A 414 1.16 -22.54 -21.07
N SER A 415 0.49 -22.56 -19.91
CA SER A 415 -0.96 -22.31 -19.82
C SER A 415 -1.32 -20.89 -20.22
N PHE A 416 -0.50 -19.89 -19.91
CA PHE A 416 -0.80 -18.50 -20.19
C PHE A 416 -0.46 -18.14 -21.65
N GLN A 417 0.63 -18.70 -22.18
CA GLN A 417 0.98 -18.56 -23.59
C GLN A 417 -0.05 -19.20 -24.51
N SER A 418 -0.62 -20.35 -24.13
CA SER A 418 -1.66 -21.04 -24.91
C SER A 418 -3.02 -20.34 -24.92
N ILE A 419 -3.24 -19.35 -24.06
CA ILE A 419 -4.44 -18.50 -24.12
C ILE A 419 -4.36 -17.63 -25.37
N VAL A 420 -5.11 -18.03 -26.38
CA VAL A 420 -5.34 -17.26 -27.60
C VAL A 420 -6.51 -16.33 -27.35
N HIS A 421 -6.33 -15.05 -27.69
CA HIS A 421 -7.44 -14.10 -27.64
C HIS A 421 -8.51 -14.53 -28.65
N PRO A 422 -9.77 -14.73 -28.24
CA PRO A 422 -10.85 -15.09 -29.15
C PRO A 422 -10.98 -14.05 -30.26
N SER A 423 -11.28 -14.50 -31.48
CA SER A 423 -11.55 -13.61 -32.62
C SER A 423 -12.92 -12.93 -32.54
N SER A 424 -13.82 -13.42 -31.68
CA SER A 424 -15.13 -12.83 -31.43
C SER A 424 -15.04 -11.55 -30.59
N GLU A 425 -15.91 -10.59 -30.88
CA GLU A 425 -16.04 -9.35 -30.08
C GLU A 425 -16.59 -9.64 -28.68
N ILE A 426 -17.36 -10.71 -28.51
CA ILE A 426 -17.87 -11.18 -27.22
C ILE A 426 -16.93 -12.26 -26.69
N LEU A 427 -16.31 -11.99 -25.54
CA LEU A 427 -15.47 -12.95 -24.81
C LEU A 427 -16.35 -13.86 -23.96
N SER A 428 -16.10 -15.18 -24.01
CA SER A 428 -16.75 -16.14 -23.11
C SER A 428 -16.36 -15.88 -21.65
N GLU A 429 -17.32 -16.01 -20.74
CA GLU A 429 -17.11 -15.87 -19.30
C GLU A 429 -16.01 -16.83 -18.78
N GLU A 430 -16.03 -18.08 -19.25
CA GLU A 430 -15.02 -19.10 -18.89
C GLU A 430 -13.61 -18.67 -19.29
N TRP A 431 -13.48 -18.07 -20.47
CA TRP A 431 -12.19 -17.59 -20.97
C TRP A 431 -11.68 -16.41 -20.14
N VAL A 432 -12.54 -15.46 -19.79
CA VAL A 432 -12.17 -14.29 -18.99
C VAL A 432 -11.80 -14.71 -17.57
N ARG A 433 -12.53 -15.66 -16.97
CA ARG A 433 -12.19 -16.25 -15.66
C ARG A 433 -10.85 -16.98 -15.69
N LEU A 434 -10.56 -17.71 -16.77
CA LEU A 434 -9.26 -18.33 -16.99
C LEU A 434 -8.16 -17.27 -17.08
N LEU A 435 -8.37 -16.21 -17.88
CA LEU A 435 -7.41 -15.11 -18.02
C LEU A 435 -7.13 -14.44 -16.65
N MET A 436 -8.17 -14.10 -15.90
CA MET A 436 -8.06 -13.52 -14.56
C MET A 436 -7.22 -14.40 -13.64
N LYS A 437 -7.47 -15.72 -13.63
CA LYS A 437 -6.69 -16.68 -12.86
C LYS A 437 -5.21 -16.67 -13.27
N GLN A 438 -4.90 -16.65 -14.57
CA GLN A 438 -3.51 -16.63 -15.04
C GLN A 438 -2.79 -15.33 -14.68
N ILE A 439 -3.46 -14.18 -14.78
CA ILE A 439 -2.89 -12.89 -14.37
C ILE A 439 -2.52 -12.92 -12.89
N MET A 440 -3.46 -13.35 -12.03
CA MET A 440 -3.23 -13.43 -10.59
C MET A 440 -2.13 -14.43 -10.22
N GLN A 441 -2.12 -15.61 -10.85
CA GLN A 441 -1.07 -16.61 -10.63
C GLN A 441 0.31 -16.10 -11.03
N GLY A 442 0.42 -15.43 -12.18
CA GLY A 442 1.68 -14.83 -12.63
C GLY A 442 2.19 -13.76 -11.66
N ALA A 443 1.29 -12.88 -11.18
CA ALA A 443 1.63 -11.84 -10.22
C ALA A 443 2.11 -12.41 -8.87
N VAL A 444 1.43 -13.44 -8.34
CA VAL A 444 1.81 -14.10 -7.08
C VAL A 444 3.15 -14.83 -7.22
N LEU A 445 3.38 -15.53 -8.35
CA LEU A 445 4.65 -16.18 -8.63
C LEU A 445 5.80 -15.17 -8.74
N ALA A 446 5.57 -14.05 -9.43
CA ALA A 446 6.55 -12.97 -9.54
C ALA A 446 6.89 -12.36 -8.17
N ASP A 447 5.88 -12.03 -7.36
CA ASP A 447 6.10 -11.45 -6.04
C ASP A 447 6.87 -12.40 -5.12
N ARG A 448 6.53 -13.70 -5.12
CA ARG A 448 7.25 -14.73 -4.33
C ARG A 448 8.71 -14.85 -4.75
N LEU A 449 8.99 -14.94 -6.06
CA LEU A 449 10.36 -15.01 -6.58
C LEU A 449 11.15 -13.74 -6.23
N HIS A 450 10.53 -12.57 -6.42
CA HIS A 450 11.14 -11.27 -6.13
C HIS A 450 11.49 -11.15 -4.65
N MET A 451 10.55 -11.48 -3.76
CA MET A 451 10.74 -11.46 -2.31
C MET A 451 11.89 -12.38 -1.89
N LEU A 452 11.92 -13.63 -2.37
CA LEU A 452 12.97 -14.57 -2.00
C LEU A 452 14.35 -14.11 -2.47
N VAL A 453 14.47 -13.67 -3.74
CA VAL A 453 15.73 -13.19 -4.31
C VAL A 453 16.22 -11.95 -3.56
N LEU A 454 15.35 -10.93 -3.44
CA LEU A 454 15.70 -9.67 -2.81
C LEU A 454 16.11 -9.89 -1.36
N SER A 455 15.28 -10.59 -0.58
CA SER A 455 15.54 -10.83 0.84
C SER A 455 16.82 -11.64 1.06
N MET A 456 17.07 -12.67 0.25
CA MET A 456 18.27 -13.50 0.40
C MET A 456 19.54 -12.72 0.05
N LEU A 457 19.57 -12.04 -1.10
CA LEU A 457 20.74 -11.26 -1.52
C LEU A 457 21.05 -10.16 -0.51
N ASP A 458 20.03 -9.42 -0.11
CA ASP A 458 20.16 -8.31 0.81
C ASP A 458 20.60 -8.76 2.22
N LEU A 459 20.03 -9.84 2.75
CA LEU A 459 20.43 -10.36 4.07
C LEU A 459 21.82 -10.98 4.08
N HIS A 460 22.22 -11.66 2.99
CA HIS A 460 23.59 -12.15 2.86
C HIS A 460 24.60 -10.99 2.82
N ALA A 461 24.27 -9.91 2.10
CA ALA A 461 25.09 -8.70 2.08
C ALA A 461 25.11 -8.01 3.46
N LEU A 462 23.94 -7.82 4.09
CA LEU A 462 23.81 -7.16 5.39
C LEU A 462 24.54 -7.90 6.52
N LEU A 463 24.51 -9.23 6.51
CA LEU A 463 25.14 -10.05 7.54
C LEU A 463 26.58 -10.45 7.18
N GLU A 464 27.07 -10.02 6.01
CA GLU A 464 28.39 -10.37 5.46
C GLU A 464 28.61 -11.90 5.41
N ILE A 465 27.54 -12.66 5.14
CA ILE A 465 27.60 -14.12 5.05
C ILE A 465 27.83 -14.49 3.58
N PRO A 466 28.94 -15.16 3.23
CA PRO A 466 29.22 -15.52 1.85
C PRO A 466 28.18 -16.50 1.29
N LEU A 467 27.76 -16.25 0.05
CA LEU A 467 26.86 -17.15 -0.68
C LEU A 467 27.66 -18.31 -1.30
N ARG A 468 27.17 -19.54 -1.12
CA ARG A 468 27.73 -20.70 -1.81
C ARG A 468 27.44 -20.60 -3.32
N LYS A 469 28.39 -21.06 -4.15
CA LYS A 469 28.29 -21.03 -5.63
C LYS A 469 26.98 -21.62 -6.17
N GLU A 470 26.53 -22.74 -5.59
CA GLU A 470 25.26 -23.39 -5.94
C GLU A 470 24.05 -22.49 -5.69
N LYS A 471 24.04 -21.80 -4.56
CA LYS A 471 22.96 -20.89 -4.17
C LYS A 471 22.94 -19.66 -5.07
N VAL A 472 24.11 -19.11 -5.42
CA VAL A 472 24.23 -18.01 -6.40
C VAL A 472 23.62 -18.43 -7.73
N LYS A 473 23.98 -19.61 -8.27
CA LYS A 473 23.38 -20.12 -9.51
C LYS A 473 21.85 -20.23 -9.42
N SER A 474 21.35 -20.75 -8.30
CA SER A 474 19.89 -20.87 -8.08
C SER A 474 19.20 -19.51 -8.04
N LEU A 475 19.79 -18.52 -7.36
CA LEU A 475 19.28 -17.15 -7.34
C LEU A 475 19.30 -16.50 -8.73
N CYS A 476 20.36 -16.72 -9.52
CA CYS A 476 20.39 -16.28 -10.91
C CYS A 476 19.25 -16.89 -11.72
N HIS A 477 18.96 -18.20 -11.55
CA HIS A 477 17.80 -18.81 -12.20
C HIS A 477 16.48 -18.17 -11.78
N MET A 478 16.30 -17.83 -10.50
CA MET A 478 15.11 -17.10 -10.04
C MET A 478 14.98 -15.71 -10.68
N ILE A 479 16.09 -14.98 -10.84
CA ILE A 479 16.13 -13.67 -11.52
C ILE A 479 15.75 -13.83 -12.99
N VAL A 480 16.27 -14.85 -13.68
CA VAL A 480 15.90 -15.12 -15.07
C VAL A 480 14.43 -15.54 -15.17
N SER A 481 13.92 -16.36 -14.24
CA SER A 481 12.50 -16.70 -14.14
C SER A 481 11.62 -15.46 -13.97
N LEU A 482 12.02 -14.48 -13.16
CA LEU A 482 11.32 -13.20 -13.05
C LEU A 482 11.26 -12.43 -14.38
N LYS A 483 12.36 -12.45 -15.15
CA LYS A 483 12.39 -11.84 -16.49
C LYS A 483 11.45 -12.54 -17.45
N ILE A 484 11.43 -13.87 -17.45
CA ILE A 484 10.50 -14.66 -18.28
C ILE A 484 9.04 -14.31 -17.95
N ILE A 485 8.68 -14.19 -16.66
CA ILE A 485 7.33 -13.76 -16.27
C ILE A 485 7.03 -12.37 -16.85
N GLY A 486 7.97 -11.44 -16.71
CA GLY A 486 7.88 -10.09 -17.28
C GLY A 486 7.65 -10.10 -18.79
N ASP A 487 8.46 -10.85 -19.53
CA ASP A 487 8.39 -10.94 -21.00
C ASP A 487 7.06 -11.55 -21.46
N ILE A 488 6.52 -12.54 -20.74
CA ILE A 488 5.20 -13.11 -21.04
C ILE A 488 4.08 -12.09 -20.80
N PHE A 489 4.15 -11.32 -19.71
CA PHE A 489 3.20 -10.24 -19.44
C PHE A 489 3.29 -9.13 -20.50
N GLU A 490 4.50 -8.75 -20.91
CA GLU A 490 4.71 -7.76 -21.98
C GLU A 490 4.12 -8.28 -23.30
N MET A 491 4.42 -9.52 -23.69
CA MET A 491 3.90 -10.15 -24.90
C MET A 491 2.36 -10.26 -24.90
N LYS A 492 1.75 -10.61 -23.77
CA LYS A 492 0.29 -10.72 -23.63
C LYS A 492 -0.40 -9.39 -23.31
N GLY A 493 0.36 -8.33 -23.04
CA GLY A 493 -0.10 -7.03 -22.55
C GLY A 493 -1.28 -6.45 -23.33
N PRO A 494 -1.21 -6.32 -24.67
CA PRO A 494 -2.32 -5.78 -25.47
C PRO A 494 -3.62 -6.56 -25.31
N GLY A 495 -3.53 -7.90 -25.22
CA GLY A 495 -4.71 -8.76 -25.02
C GLY A 495 -5.30 -8.64 -23.62
N ILE A 496 -4.45 -8.51 -22.60
CA ILE A 496 -4.87 -8.25 -21.21
C ILE A 496 -5.60 -6.91 -21.14
N ILE A 497 -5.03 -5.85 -21.71
CA ILE A 497 -5.59 -4.50 -21.72
C ILE A 497 -6.96 -4.50 -22.38
N ARG A 498 -7.10 -5.12 -23.56
CA ARG A 498 -8.38 -5.24 -24.27
C ARG A 498 -9.43 -6.01 -23.45
N SER A 499 -9.00 -7.00 -22.68
CA SER A 499 -9.89 -7.87 -21.90
C SER A 499 -10.21 -7.31 -20.50
N LEU A 500 -9.47 -6.30 -20.03
CA LEU A 500 -9.58 -5.77 -18.66
C LEU A 500 -11.00 -5.30 -18.30
N PRO A 501 -11.76 -4.60 -19.17
CA PRO A 501 -13.15 -4.25 -18.86
C PRO A 501 -14.04 -5.47 -18.63
N HIS A 502 -13.83 -6.56 -19.38
CA HIS A 502 -14.59 -7.79 -19.20
C HIS A 502 -14.22 -8.51 -17.89
N VAL A 503 -12.95 -8.51 -17.52
CA VAL A 503 -12.49 -9.04 -16.22
C VAL A 503 -13.15 -8.27 -15.07
N ILE A 504 -13.14 -6.95 -15.16
CA ILE A 504 -13.78 -6.06 -14.17
C ILE A 504 -15.27 -6.35 -14.07
N ASN A 505 -15.98 -6.45 -15.20
CA ASN A 505 -17.42 -6.70 -15.22
C ASN A 505 -17.79 -8.05 -14.58
N ILE A 506 -16.98 -9.11 -14.78
CA ILE A 506 -17.21 -10.41 -14.14
C ILE A 506 -17.02 -10.30 -12.62
N ILE A 507 -15.97 -9.63 -12.17
CA ILE A 507 -15.73 -9.42 -10.74
C ILE A 507 -16.89 -8.62 -10.12
N GLN A 508 -17.36 -7.57 -10.80
CA GLN A 508 -18.49 -6.76 -10.35
C GLN A 508 -19.78 -7.59 -10.28
N ALA A 509 -20.06 -8.42 -11.29
CA ALA A 509 -21.22 -9.31 -11.30
C ALA A 509 -21.16 -10.34 -10.17
N ASP A 510 -19.98 -10.93 -9.91
CA ASP A 510 -19.79 -11.87 -8.79
C ASP A 510 -20.08 -11.17 -7.45
N ILE A 511 -19.58 -9.94 -7.25
CA ILE A 511 -19.84 -9.15 -6.03
C ILE A 511 -21.32 -8.80 -5.92
N GLU A 512 -21.95 -8.36 -7.02
CA GLU A 512 -23.36 -7.99 -7.06
C GLU A 512 -24.27 -9.16 -6.65
N GLN A 513 -23.96 -10.39 -7.08
CA GLN A 513 -24.71 -11.59 -6.69
C GLN A 513 -24.70 -11.83 -5.16
N PHE A 514 -23.64 -11.42 -4.45
CA PHE A 514 -23.61 -11.50 -2.99
C PHE A 514 -24.43 -10.40 -2.31
N ILE A 515 -24.58 -9.24 -2.94
CA ILE A 515 -25.25 -8.06 -2.35
C ILE A 515 -26.76 -8.06 -2.62
N LEU A 516 -27.21 -8.51 -3.79
CA LEU A 516 -28.62 -8.50 -4.19
C LEU A 516 -29.57 -9.21 -3.19
N PRO A 517 -29.25 -10.40 -2.64
CA PRO A 517 -30.10 -11.04 -1.63
C PRO A 517 -30.28 -10.17 -0.39
N PHE A 518 -29.24 -9.44 0.00
CA PHE A 518 -29.26 -8.56 1.16
C PHE A 518 -30.13 -7.31 0.90
N LYS A 519 -30.06 -6.72 -0.29
CA LYS A 519 -31.00 -5.66 -0.75
C LYS A 519 -32.45 -6.12 -0.64
N SER A 520 -32.77 -7.27 -1.21
CA SER A 520 -34.14 -7.82 -1.21
C SER A 520 -34.66 -8.06 0.22
N LYS A 521 -33.80 -8.58 1.10
CA LYS A 521 -34.13 -8.77 2.52
C LYS A 521 -34.43 -7.45 3.24
N LEU A 522 -33.60 -6.42 3.04
CA LEU A 522 -33.83 -5.11 3.65
C LEU A 522 -35.11 -4.45 3.15
N GLN A 523 -35.39 -4.51 1.84
CA GLN A 523 -36.62 -3.98 1.27
C GLN A 523 -37.86 -4.68 1.83
N TYR A 524 -37.81 -6.01 1.99
CA TYR A 524 -38.89 -6.77 2.60
C TYR A 524 -39.15 -6.37 4.07
N GLU A 525 -38.09 -6.24 4.88
CA GLU A 525 -38.24 -5.83 6.28
C GLU A 525 -38.78 -4.40 6.44
N ILE A 526 -38.35 -3.46 5.59
CA ILE A 526 -38.88 -2.09 5.55
C ILE A 526 -40.36 -2.10 5.16
N ALA A 527 -40.74 -2.86 4.12
CA ALA A 527 -42.13 -2.97 3.69
C ALA A 527 -43.02 -3.59 4.77
N LYS A 528 -42.56 -4.66 5.42
CA LYS A 528 -43.26 -5.33 6.53
C LYS A 528 -43.47 -4.38 7.71
N TRP A 529 -42.44 -3.60 8.07
CA TRP A 529 -42.54 -2.62 9.15
C TRP A 529 -43.54 -1.51 8.83
N SER A 530 -43.50 -0.98 7.59
CA SER A 530 -44.41 0.08 7.14
C SER A 530 -45.90 -0.34 7.18
N GLN A 531 -46.18 -1.64 6.98
CA GLN A 531 -47.54 -2.18 7.11
C GLN A 531 -47.93 -2.39 8.58
N ALA A 532 -47.00 -2.81 9.44
CA ALA A 532 -47.23 -2.94 10.88
C ALA A 532 -47.50 -1.59 11.57
N THR A 533 -46.85 -0.50 11.13
CA THR A 533 -47.11 0.86 11.65
C THR A 533 -48.47 1.40 11.21
N LYS A 534 -48.99 1.00 10.04
CA LYS A 534 -50.34 1.35 9.58
C LYS A 534 -51.45 0.63 10.37
N MET A 535 -51.19 -0.56 10.91
CA MET A 535 -52.15 -1.31 11.75
C MET A 535 -52.02 -1.02 13.26
N GLY A 536 -50.89 -0.49 13.72
CA GLY A 536 -50.59 -0.28 15.14
C GLY A 536 -50.30 1.19 15.47
N PHE A 537 -51.33 2.04 15.49
CA PHE A 537 -51.20 3.48 15.78
C PHE A 537 -50.82 3.80 17.25
N LEU A 538 -50.54 2.79 18.10
CA LEU A 538 -50.26 2.98 19.53
C LEU A 538 -48.95 2.37 20.04
N SER A 539 -48.11 1.75 19.20
CA SER A 539 -46.82 1.17 19.66
C SER A 539 -45.60 2.10 19.51
N SER A 540 -45.76 3.31 18.98
CA SER A 540 -44.65 4.19 18.54
C SER A 540 -44.09 5.17 19.59
N LEU A 541 -44.49 5.06 20.86
CA LEU A 541 -44.02 5.96 21.93
C LEU A 541 -42.75 5.50 22.65
N THR A 542 -42.03 4.51 22.12
CA THR A 542 -40.71 4.13 22.62
C THR A 542 -39.61 4.57 21.65
N ARG A 543 -38.62 5.29 22.20
CA ARG A 543 -37.39 5.79 21.52
C ARG A 543 -36.68 4.73 20.66
N GLY A 544 -36.89 3.44 20.91
CA GLY A 544 -36.32 2.32 20.16
C GLY A 544 -36.95 2.05 18.78
N GLY A 545 -38.20 2.44 18.54
CA GLY A 545 -38.87 2.21 17.24
C GLY A 545 -38.33 3.08 16.09
N LYS A 546 -37.95 4.32 16.40
CA LYS A 546 -37.34 5.25 15.41
C LYS A 546 -35.90 4.86 15.06
N GLU A 547 -35.15 4.31 16.02
CA GLU A 547 -33.75 3.93 15.81
C GLU A 547 -33.61 2.70 14.91
N MET A 548 -34.54 1.74 15.00
CA MET A 548 -34.53 0.55 14.15
C MET A 548 -34.93 0.86 12.70
N ASP A 549 -35.87 1.80 12.51
CA ASP A 549 -36.26 2.30 11.18
C ASP A 549 -35.08 3.01 10.50
N THR A 550 -34.39 3.91 11.22
CA THR A 550 -33.20 4.58 10.70
C THR A 550 -32.07 3.60 10.36
N LYS A 551 -31.87 2.54 11.16
CA LYS A 551 -30.87 1.49 10.87
C LYS A 551 -31.14 0.77 9.56
N LEU A 552 -32.39 0.41 9.32
CA LEU A 552 -32.79 -0.29 8.10
C LEU A 552 -32.67 0.62 6.87
N THR A 553 -33.10 1.89 6.99
CA THR A 553 -32.97 2.86 5.89
C THR A 553 -31.52 3.19 5.58
N ASP A 554 -30.67 3.39 6.59
CA ASP A 554 -29.24 3.65 6.41
C ASP A 554 -28.55 2.45 5.75
N SER A 555 -28.86 1.23 6.20
CA SER A 555 -28.33 0.00 5.62
C SER A 555 -28.74 -0.18 4.16
N LEU A 556 -30.01 0.11 3.83
CA LEU A 556 -30.49 0.04 2.45
C LEU A 556 -29.79 1.08 1.57
N SER A 557 -29.61 2.31 2.06
CA SER A 557 -28.89 3.36 1.34
C SER A 557 -27.44 2.97 1.05
N LEU A 558 -26.73 2.38 2.02
CA LEU A 558 -25.36 1.88 1.82
C LEU A 558 -25.31 0.77 0.77
N VAL A 559 -26.27 -0.16 0.80
CA VAL A 559 -26.36 -1.24 -0.20
C VAL A 559 -26.63 -0.69 -1.60
N LEU A 560 -27.49 0.30 -1.73
CA LEU A 560 -27.77 0.94 -3.01
C LEU A 560 -26.55 1.69 -3.55
N VAL A 561 -25.82 2.42 -2.68
CA VAL A 561 -24.55 3.05 -3.05
C VAL A 561 -23.51 2.01 -3.48
N SER A 562 -23.39 0.90 -2.76
CA SER A 562 -22.49 -0.20 -3.13
C SER A 562 -22.82 -0.76 -4.52
N LEU A 563 -24.09 -0.96 -4.85
CA LEU A 563 -24.51 -1.41 -6.17
C LEU A 563 -24.20 -0.37 -7.26
N GLN A 564 -24.48 0.92 -7.01
CA GLN A 564 -24.15 2.00 -7.94
C GLN A 564 -22.64 2.08 -8.24
N LEU A 565 -21.80 1.83 -7.23
CA LEU A 565 -20.35 1.78 -7.41
C LEU A 565 -19.91 0.63 -8.32
N LEU A 566 -20.69 -0.46 -8.42
CA LEU A 566 -20.44 -1.61 -9.29
C LEU A 566 -20.95 -1.43 -10.74
N GLU A 567 -21.88 -0.49 -11.00
CA GLU A 567 -22.53 -0.33 -12.31
C GLU A 567 -21.64 0.26 -13.43
N ALA A 568 -20.49 0.85 -13.12
CA ALA A 568 -19.60 1.45 -14.13
C ALA A 568 -18.16 0.93 -14.03
N GLY A 569 -17.29 1.40 -14.93
CA GLY A 569 -15.90 0.93 -15.04
C GLY A 569 -15.17 0.90 -13.69
N GLY A 570 -14.62 -0.27 -13.34
CA GLY A 570 -13.92 -0.49 -12.08
C GLY A 570 -12.65 0.35 -12.01
N SER A 571 -12.59 1.28 -11.06
CA SER A 571 -11.43 2.13 -10.78
C SER A 571 -10.97 1.94 -9.33
N TYR A 572 -9.72 2.29 -9.03
CA TYR A 572 -9.23 2.29 -7.66
C TYR A 572 -10.12 3.17 -6.74
N LYS A 573 -10.55 4.33 -7.25
CA LYS A 573 -11.47 5.22 -6.53
C LYS A 573 -12.75 4.50 -6.13
N ARG A 574 -13.42 3.82 -7.07
CA ARG A 574 -14.65 3.06 -6.78
C ARG A 574 -14.41 1.90 -5.82
N GLN A 575 -13.30 1.18 -5.97
CA GLN A 575 -12.94 0.08 -5.08
C GLN A 575 -12.78 0.56 -3.64
N LEU A 576 -12.06 1.67 -3.42
CA LEU A 576 -11.88 2.23 -2.08
C LEU A 576 -13.22 2.69 -1.48
N LEU A 577 -14.05 3.38 -2.28
CA LEU A 577 -15.40 3.79 -1.86
C LEU A 577 -16.27 2.60 -1.49
N PHE A 578 -16.22 1.54 -2.28
CA PHE A 578 -16.96 0.32 -2.05
C PHE A 578 -16.53 -0.33 -0.73
N SER A 579 -15.22 -0.48 -0.49
CA SER A 579 -14.67 -1.02 0.76
C SER A 579 -15.09 -0.21 1.98
N ILE A 580 -15.01 1.13 1.93
CA ILE A 580 -15.50 2.00 3.01
C ILE A 580 -17.00 1.80 3.23
N THR A 581 -17.80 1.75 2.16
CA THR A 581 -19.25 1.54 2.26
C THR A 581 -19.58 0.20 2.93
N MET A 582 -18.83 -0.86 2.60
CA MET A 582 -18.99 -2.19 3.21
C MET A 582 -18.59 -2.24 4.68
N ASP A 583 -17.52 -1.55 5.08
CA ASP A 583 -17.12 -1.40 6.49
C ASP A 583 -18.21 -0.71 7.32
N VAL A 584 -18.77 0.37 6.77
CA VAL A 584 -19.88 1.12 7.39
C VAL A 584 -21.11 0.22 7.50
N LEU A 585 -21.42 -0.55 6.45
CA LEU A 585 -22.56 -1.47 6.47
C LEU A 585 -22.37 -2.58 7.52
N GLN A 586 -21.19 -3.18 7.59
CA GLN A 586 -20.86 -4.18 8.59
C GLN A 586 -21.01 -3.63 10.01
N SER A 587 -20.58 -2.38 10.23
CA SER A 587 -20.68 -1.66 11.50
C SER A 587 -22.13 -1.41 11.97
N ILE A 588 -23.09 -1.32 11.04
CA ILE A 588 -24.53 -1.18 11.36
C ILE A 588 -25.19 -2.55 11.61
N VAL A 589 -24.84 -3.56 10.82
CA VAL A 589 -25.51 -4.87 10.84
C VAL A 589 -25.06 -5.73 12.03
N SER A 590 -23.76 -5.73 12.34
CA SER A 590 -23.15 -6.52 13.43
C SER A 590 -23.70 -6.10 14.79
#